data_AF-A0A8J7MJD9-F1
#
_entry.id   AF-A0A8J7MJD9-F1
#
_cell.length_a   1.000
_cell.length_b   1.000
_cell.length_c   1.000
_cell.angle_alpha   90.00
_cell.angle_beta   90.00
_cell.angle_gamma   90.00
#
_symmetry.space_group_name_H-M   'P 1'
#
loop_
_entity.id
_entity.type
_entity.pdbx_description
1 polymer ?
#
loop_
_entity_poly.entity_id
_entity_poly.type
_entity_poly.pdbx_seq_one_letter_code
_entity_poly.pdbx_strand_id
1 'polypeptide(L)'
;MYDNVQPLPSEGEDLNPSSIYRLSDYAKWTKEEWAGFVETSKIEVPKDIYIEDIAEKQAVYAELLYQKVQAEFPDIALLAEVGRNEAHELKNVTEIAVFFDNTPSYNLKTTQIDVFVKEDPSALSTAAVQELKVLKRLSAIAPNAAVGTALLTHQIYSAGQVYEMGEQQLSQTLSADGIPTVLANQVFNAAANQYANALALASAYSFNQQGPKAIINLTAGINTNGSPSNTLVSGLPDLESLFGSVDYCACEHCKSVYSPAAYFTDLLRFITAKPAVAADNVKEVLLARRPDLDDIKLNCENAHKPLPYIDLVCEVLENAVQALSTNQTTEDFAHNTTLQKEELKALPEYLRLDAYKRLAVNAPMNNHFNLWLAESHLFLAHLGVPYHELMKTWQLVNTPDEVSIAAAYFEIYTNEKHWILTSLALSSQPLSDIWDQIQKDIMSVPQFLER
;
A
#
# COMPACT_ATOMS: atom_id res chain seq x y z
N MET A 1 -27.37 -50.69 -0.75
CA MET A 1 -26.72 -51.98 -1.10
C MET A 1 -25.47 -51.63 -1.89
N TYR A 2 -24.32 -51.38 -1.30
CA TYR A 2 -23.64 -52.19 -0.30
C TYR A 2 -23.16 -51.34 0.88
N ASP A 3 -23.77 -51.56 2.04
CA ASP A 3 -23.09 -51.42 3.34
C ASP A 3 -22.31 -52.73 3.54
N ASN A 4 -21.00 -52.64 3.75
CA ASN A 4 -20.22 -53.57 4.57
C ASN A 4 -18.73 -53.21 4.47
N VAL A 5 -18.24 -52.44 5.43
CA VAL A 5 -16.83 -52.43 5.81
C VAL A 5 -16.77 -52.76 7.30
N GLN A 6 -15.99 -53.78 7.66
CA GLN A 6 -15.87 -54.34 9.02
C GLN A 6 -14.98 -53.47 9.95
N PRO A 7 -15.08 -53.61 11.30
CA PRO A 7 -14.41 -52.72 12.26
C PRO A 7 -13.15 -53.29 12.99
N LEU A 8 -12.22 -52.35 13.34
CA LEU A 8 -11.26 -52.24 14.49
C LEU A 8 -9.99 -53.16 14.57
N PRO A 9 -8.88 -52.85 15.33
CA PRO A 9 -8.78 -51.98 16.55
C PRO A 9 -7.49 -51.12 16.88
N SER A 10 -7.68 -50.25 17.90
CA SER A 10 -6.86 -49.79 19.07
C SER A 10 -5.67 -48.79 19.04
N GLU A 11 -5.93 -47.63 19.68
CA GLU A 11 -5.17 -46.75 20.62
C GLU A 11 -3.66 -46.47 20.46
N GLY A 12 -3.34 -45.18 20.29
CA GLY A 12 -2.02 -44.57 20.49
C GLY A 12 -2.01 -43.12 19.99
N GLU A 13 -1.68 -42.17 20.88
CA GLU A 13 -1.60 -40.72 20.63
C GLU A 13 -0.64 -40.38 19.48
N ASP A 14 -1.15 -39.62 18.51
CA ASP A 14 -0.49 -38.70 17.57
C ASP A 14 -1.43 -38.62 16.34
N LEU A 15 -1.89 -37.41 15.99
CA LEU A 15 -2.83 -37.07 14.89
C LEU A 15 -2.98 -38.17 13.81
N ASN A 16 -3.87 -39.13 14.03
CA ASN A 16 -3.86 -40.42 13.33
C ASN A 16 -4.84 -40.41 12.12
N PRO A 17 -4.47 -40.85 10.91
CA PRO A 17 -5.33 -40.93 9.72
C PRO A 17 -6.48 -41.98 9.79
N SER A 18 -6.99 -42.31 10.98
CA SER A 18 -7.89 -43.45 11.24
C SER A 18 -9.39 -43.10 11.43
N SER A 19 -9.83 -41.89 11.11
CA SER A 19 -11.25 -41.51 11.17
C SER A 19 -11.80 -41.06 9.83
N ILE A 20 -11.59 -41.86 8.79
CA ILE A 20 -12.15 -41.62 7.46
C ILE A 20 -13.56 -42.20 7.44
N TYR A 21 -14.55 -41.32 7.55
CA TYR A 21 -15.95 -41.70 7.49
C TYR A 21 -16.57 -41.30 6.15
N ARG A 22 -15.92 -40.42 5.39
CA ARG A 22 -16.44 -39.82 4.16
C ARG A 22 -15.37 -39.73 3.07
N LEU A 23 -15.82 -39.70 1.82
CA LEU A 23 -14.94 -39.50 0.66
C LEU A 23 -14.15 -38.18 0.75
N SER A 24 -14.75 -37.17 1.37
CA SER A 24 -14.15 -35.85 1.58
C SER A 24 -12.93 -35.87 2.51
N ASP A 25 -12.84 -36.83 3.42
CA ASP A 25 -11.75 -36.89 4.41
C ASP A 25 -10.42 -37.24 3.74
N TYR A 26 -10.46 -37.95 2.61
CA TYR A 26 -9.28 -38.23 1.79
C TYR A 26 -8.65 -36.98 1.16
N ALA A 27 -9.36 -35.84 1.13
CA ALA A 27 -8.78 -34.56 0.72
C ALA A 27 -7.81 -33.99 1.76
N LYS A 28 -7.85 -34.50 3.00
CA LYS A 28 -6.90 -34.16 4.06
C LYS A 28 -5.62 -34.99 4.00
N TRP A 29 -5.46 -35.88 3.03
CA TRP A 29 -4.26 -36.70 2.91
C TRP A 29 -3.14 -36.01 2.13
N THR A 30 -1.89 -36.25 2.53
CA THR A 30 -0.70 -35.83 1.78
C THR A 30 -0.44 -36.77 0.59
N LYS A 31 0.48 -36.38 -0.28
CA LYS A 31 0.92 -37.20 -1.41
C LYS A 31 1.54 -38.52 -0.94
N GLU A 32 2.30 -38.47 0.15
CA GLU A 32 2.98 -39.60 0.76
C GLU A 32 1.98 -40.58 1.38
N GLU A 33 0.92 -40.08 2.03
CA GLU A 33 -0.15 -40.92 2.57
C GLU A 33 -0.91 -41.65 1.46
N TRP A 34 -1.18 -40.98 0.33
CA TRP A 34 -1.76 -41.63 -0.85
C TRP A 34 -0.85 -42.68 -1.47
N ALA A 35 0.46 -42.41 -1.58
CA ALA A 35 1.43 -43.37 -2.07
C ALA A 35 1.48 -44.63 -1.19
N GLY A 36 1.57 -44.43 0.13
CA GLY A 36 1.55 -45.51 1.11
C GLY A 36 0.25 -46.31 1.10
N PHE A 37 -0.89 -45.66 0.88
CA PHE A 37 -2.19 -46.33 0.78
C PHE A 37 -2.30 -47.23 -0.45
N VAL A 38 -1.86 -46.76 -1.63
CA VAL A 38 -1.88 -47.55 -2.87
C VAL A 38 -0.95 -48.76 -2.76
N GLU A 39 0.23 -48.59 -2.17
CA GLU A 39 1.20 -49.66 -1.95
C GLU A 39 0.67 -50.71 -0.95
N THR A 40 0.18 -50.26 0.21
CA THR A 40 -0.26 -51.15 1.30
C THR A 40 -1.55 -51.90 0.95
N SER A 41 -2.49 -51.22 0.29
CA SER A 41 -3.81 -51.79 -0.03
C SER A 41 -3.82 -52.64 -1.30
N LYS A 42 -2.66 -52.76 -2.00
CA LYS A 42 -2.50 -53.52 -3.25
C LYS A 42 -3.58 -53.21 -4.29
N ILE A 43 -3.88 -51.92 -4.46
CA ILE A 43 -4.93 -51.47 -5.38
C ILE A 43 -4.50 -51.79 -6.82
N GLU A 44 -5.37 -52.45 -7.58
CA GLU A 44 -5.12 -52.70 -8.99
C GLU A 44 -5.11 -51.38 -9.77
N VAL A 45 -3.94 -51.01 -10.29
CA VAL A 45 -3.79 -49.79 -11.09
C VAL A 45 -4.45 -49.99 -12.46
N PRO A 46 -5.24 -49.02 -12.96
CA PRO A 46 -5.87 -49.09 -14.27
C PRO A 46 -4.88 -49.44 -15.40
N LYS A 47 -5.37 -50.21 -16.39
CA LYS A 47 -4.56 -50.65 -17.55
C LYS A 47 -4.13 -49.49 -18.45
N ASP A 48 -4.81 -48.36 -18.36
CA ASP A 48 -4.58 -47.16 -19.18
C ASP A 48 -3.32 -46.37 -18.78
N ILE A 49 -2.70 -46.70 -17.64
CA ILE A 49 -1.40 -46.14 -17.23
C ILE A 49 -0.29 -47.05 -17.79
N TYR A 50 0.33 -46.61 -18.89
CA TYR A 50 1.37 -47.32 -19.63
C TYR A 50 2.76 -47.07 -19.04
N ILE A 51 3.01 -47.62 -17.85
CA ILE A 51 4.33 -47.62 -17.19
C ILE A 51 4.70 -49.08 -16.91
N GLU A 52 5.91 -49.49 -17.30
CA GLU A 52 6.38 -50.87 -17.15
C GLU A 52 6.80 -51.17 -15.70
N ASP A 53 7.44 -50.22 -15.03
CA ASP A 53 7.81 -50.36 -13.62
C ASP A 53 6.56 -50.26 -12.72
N ILE A 54 6.35 -51.27 -11.88
CA ILE A 54 5.16 -51.37 -11.03
C ILE A 54 5.19 -50.30 -9.94
N ALA A 55 6.36 -50.00 -9.39
CA ALA A 55 6.51 -49.00 -8.33
C ALA A 55 6.24 -47.58 -8.87
N GLU A 56 6.85 -47.21 -9.99
CA GLU A 56 6.59 -45.96 -10.69
C GLU A 56 5.11 -45.84 -11.12
N LYS A 57 4.52 -46.94 -11.62
CA LYS A 57 3.10 -47.00 -11.99
C LYS A 57 2.17 -46.74 -10.80
N GLN A 58 2.46 -47.31 -9.64
CA GLN A 58 1.70 -47.08 -8.40
C GLN A 58 1.85 -45.64 -7.90
N ALA A 59 3.06 -45.06 -7.96
CA ALA A 59 3.31 -43.67 -7.58
C ALA A 59 2.53 -42.68 -8.45
N VAL A 60 2.53 -42.86 -9.78
CA VAL A 60 1.75 -42.01 -10.71
C VAL A 60 0.25 -42.16 -10.46
N TYR A 61 -0.23 -43.36 -10.16
CA TYR A 61 -1.63 -43.58 -9.82
C TYR A 61 -2.02 -42.90 -8.51
N ALA A 62 -1.17 -42.96 -7.48
CA ALA A 62 -1.37 -42.26 -6.22
C ALA A 62 -1.46 -40.74 -6.41
N GLU A 63 -0.55 -40.16 -7.21
CA GLU A 63 -0.59 -38.73 -7.55
C GLU A 63 -1.88 -38.36 -8.31
N LEU A 64 -2.35 -39.22 -9.23
CA LEU A 64 -3.61 -38.99 -9.95
C LEU A 64 -4.82 -39.01 -9.01
N LEU A 65 -4.87 -39.95 -8.06
CA LEU A 65 -5.92 -40.03 -7.05
C LEU A 65 -5.90 -38.80 -6.15
N TYR A 66 -4.71 -38.42 -5.67
CA TYR A 66 -4.49 -37.21 -4.89
C TYR A 66 -5.05 -35.98 -5.63
N GLN A 67 -4.62 -35.74 -6.87
CA GLN A 67 -5.07 -34.59 -7.66
C GLN A 67 -6.59 -34.59 -7.89
N LYS A 68 -7.18 -35.75 -8.14
CA LYS A 68 -8.63 -35.87 -8.38
C LYS A 68 -9.44 -35.55 -7.13
N VAL A 69 -9.03 -36.06 -5.97
CA VAL A 69 -9.73 -35.80 -4.69
C VAL A 69 -9.57 -34.34 -4.28
N GLN A 70 -8.38 -33.76 -4.46
CA GLN A 70 -8.12 -32.34 -4.23
C GLN A 70 -8.99 -31.43 -5.12
N ALA A 71 -9.20 -31.82 -6.38
CA ALA A 71 -10.06 -31.08 -7.31
C ALA A 71 -11.56 -31.20 -6.96
N GLU A 72 -12.00 -32.35 -6.44
CA GLU A 72 -13.39 -32.58 -6.04
C GLU A 72 -13.73 -31.86 -4.71
N PHE A 73 -12.78 -31.83 -3.77
CA PHE A 73 -12.96 -31.22 -2.44
C PHE A 73 -11.92 -30.12 -2.14
N PRO A 74 -11.88 -29.04 -2.95
CA PRO A 74 -10.84 -28.02 -2.87
C PRO A 74 -10.83 -27.27 -1.53
N ASP A 75 -11.98 -27.15 -0.87
CA ASP A 75 -12.13 -26.41 0.38
C ASP A 75 -11.48 -27.16 1.56
N ILE A 76 -11.68 -28.48 1.61
CA ILE A 76 -11.12 -29.35 2.65
C ILE A 76 -9.62 -29.53 2.43
N ALA A 77 -9.24 -29.71 1.17
CA ALA A 77 -7.85 -29.69 0.73
C ALA A 77 -7.11 -28.41 1.17
N LEU A 78 -7.68 -27.23 0.88
CA LEU A 78 -7.11 -25.95 1.29
C LEU A 78 -6.98 -25.87 2.82
N LEU A 79 -8.03 -26.21 3.55
CA LEU A 79 -8.01 -26.17 5.02
C LEU A 79 -6.98 -27.13 5.62
N ALA A 80 -6.82 -28.32 5.03
CA ALA A 80 -5.82 -29.29 5.45
C ALA A 80 -4.39 -28.79 5.18
N GLU A 81 -4.12 -28.25 3.99
CA GLU A 81 -2.81 -27.68 3.67
C GLU A 81 -2.46 -26.48 4.56
N VAL A 82 -3.43 -25.59 4.79
CA VAL A 82 -3.29 -24.45 5.71
C VAL A 82 -3.02 -24.97 7.13
N GLY A 83 -3.79 -25.95 7.62
CA GLY A 83 -3.59 -26.52 8.95
C GLY A 83 -2.25 -27.23 9.17
N ARG A 84 -1.55 -27.64 8.10
CA ARG A 84 -0.20 -28.22 8.18
C ARG A 84 0.92 -27.19 8.09
N ASN A 85 0.62 -25.98 7.61
CA ASN A 85 1.61 -24.95 7.38
C ASN A 85 1.48 -23.81 8.39
N GLU A 86 2.44 -23.67 9.30
CA GLU A 86 2.44 -22.59 10.30
C GLU A 86 2.97 -21.25 9.77
N ALA A 87 3.40 -21.16 8.50
CA ALA A 87 3.97 -19.96 7.90
C ALA A 87 2.93 -18.87 7.57
N HIS A 88 1.71 -18.98 8.09
CA HIS A 88 0.62 -18.01 7.91
C HIS A 88 0.16 -17.39 9.24
N GLU A 89 -0.58 -16.28 9.17
CA GLU A 89 -1.01 -15.55 10.38
C GLU A 89 -2.36 -15.98 10.97
N LEU A 90 -3.05 -16.98 10.38
CA LEU A 90 -4.33 -17.47 10.89
C LEU A 90 -4.15 -18.26 12.19
N LYS A 91 -4.90 -17.91 13.24
CA LYS A 91 -4.74 -18.46 14.59
C LYS A 91 -5.81 -19.49 14.98
N ASN A 92 -6.95 -19.48 14.29
CA ASN A 92 -8.13 -20.27 14.63
C ASN A 92 -8.40 -21.39 13.60
N VAL A 93 -7.39 -21.79 12.83
CA VAL A 93 -7.49 -22.84 11.81
C VAL A 93 -7.99 -24.16 12.39
N THR A 94 -7.55 -24.52 13.61
CA THR A 94 -8.02 -25.74 14.30
C THR A 94 -9.51 -25.68 14.61
N GLU A 95 -10.03 -24.53 15.05
CA GLU A 95 -11.45 -24.33 15.30
C GLU A 95 -12.26 -24.49 14.00
N ILE A 96 -11.77 -23.90 12.90
CA ILE A 96 -12.37 -24.01 11.57
C ILE A 96 -12.35 -25.46 11.08
N ALA A 97 -11.27 -26.21 11.28
CA ALA A 97 -11.19 -27.62 10.92
C ALA A 97 -12.25 -28.47 11.65
N VAL A 98 -12.39 -28.27 12.96
CA VAL A 98 -13.43 -28.94 13.76
C VAL A 98 -14.84 -28.57 13.27
N PHE A 99 -15.06 -27.31 12.88
CA PHE A 99 -16.33 -26.87 12.31
C PHE A 99 -16.68 -27.58 11.01
N PHE A 100 -15.72 -27.73 10.07
CA PHE A 100 -15.93 -28.46 8.82
C PHE A 100 -16.25 -29.95 9.06
N ASP A 101 -15.60 -30.57 10.05
CA ASP A 101 -15.80 -31.97 10.37
C ASP A 101 -17.21 -32.24 10.94
N ASN A 102 -17.68 -31.32 11.78
CA ASN A 102 -19.00 -31.35 12.39
C ASN A 102 -20.12 -30.87 11.45
N THR A 103 -19.80 -30.15 10.38
CA THR A 103 -20.78 -29.50 9.48
C THR A 103 -20.56 -29.93 8.01
N PRO A 104 -20.93 -31.16 7.63
CA PRO A 104 -20.54 -31.75 6.34
C PRO A 104 -21.28 -31.13 5.15
N SER A 105 -22.39 -30.45 5.41
CA SER A 105 -23.16 -29.71 4.42
C SER A 105 -22.56 -28.35 4.09
N TYR A 106 -21.61 -27.85 4.90
CA TYR A 106 -21.01 -26.55 4.68
C TYR A 106 -20.05 -26.62 3.49
N ASN A 107 -20.26 -25.74 2.52
CA ASN A 107 -19.39 -25.57 1.35
C ASN A 107 -18.84 -24.15 1.34
N LEU A 108 -17.52 -24.00 1.26
CA LEU A 108 -16.86 -22.70 1.41
C LEU A 108 -17.23 -21.74 0.27
N LYS A 109 -17.44 -22.27 -0.94
CA LYS A 109 -17.76 -21.47 -2.14
C LYS A 109 -19.20 -20.99 -2.14
N THR A 110 -20.14 -21.85 -1.78
CA THR A 110 -21.58 -21.56 -1.95
C THR A 110 -22.27 -21.11 -0.67
N THR A 111 -21.80 -21.55 0.51
CA THR A 111 -22.44 -21.26 1.79
C THR A 111 -21.96 -19.92 2.32
N GLN A 112 -22.89 -19.12 2.86
CA GLN A 112 -22.56 -17.82 3.46
C GLN A 112 -22.43 -17.97 4.98
N ILE A 113 -21.20 -17.79 5.48
CA ILE A 113 -20.92 -17.96 6.91
C ILE A 113 -21.73 -16.99 7.78
N ASP A 114 -21.96 -15.77 7.31
CA ASP A 114 -22.73 -14.76 8.06
C ASP A 114 -24.18 -15.18 8.32
N VAL A 115 -24.79 -15.89 7.35
CA VAL A 115 -26.14 -16.46 7.51
C VAL A 115 -26.11 -17.59 8.55
N PHE A 116 -25.11 -18.48 8.43
CA PHE A 116 -24.95 -19.63 9.31
C PHE A 116 -24.75 -19.22 10.78
N VAL A 117 -23.85 -18.28 11.04
CA VAL A 117 -23.53 -17.79 12.41
C VAL A 117 -24.67 -16.96 13.00
N LYS A 118 -25.52 -16.37 12.16
CA LYS A 118 -26.74 -15.70 12.64
C LYS A 118 -27.76 -16.69 13.18
N GLU A 119 -27.85 -17.88 12.57
CA GLU A 119 -28.74 -18.96 13.01
C GLU A 119 -28.17 -19.74 14.19
N ASP A 120 -26.85 -19.98 14.20
CA ASP A 120 -26.12 -20.60 15.31
C ASP A 120 -24.87 -19.77 15.70
N PRO A 121 -25.02 -18.81 16.64
CA PRO A 121 -23.90 -18.00 17.10
C PRO A 121 -22.82 -18.77 17.87
N SER A 122 -23.09 -20.02 18.28
CA SER A 122 -22.16 -20.85 19.03
C SER A 122 -21.28 -21.73 18.14
N ALA A 123 -21.54 -21.74 16.83
CA ALA A 123 -20.83 -22.60 15.89
C ALA A 123 -19.35 -22.25 15.74
N LEU A 124 -19.02 -20.95 15.73
CA LEU A 124 -17.66 -20.43 15.54
C LEU A 124 -17.46 -19.10 16.28
N SER A 125 -16.26 -18.89 16.79
CA SER A 125 -15.81 -17.62 17.37
C SER A 125 -15.78 -16.51 16.31
N THR A 126 -15.97 -15.25 16.74
CA THR A 126 -15.93 -14.10 15.81
C THR A 126 -14.61 -14.00 15.05
N ALA A 127 -13.49 -14.36 15.69
CA ALA A 127 -12.18 -14.40 15.06
C ALA A 127 -12.09 -15.50 13.98
N ALA A 128 -12.55 -16.72 14.30
CA ALA A 128 -12.59 -17.82 13.34
C ALA A 128 -13.51 -17.52 12.14
N VAL A 129 -14.62 -16.80 12.34
CA VAL A 129 -15.47 -16.34 11.24
C VAL A 129 -14.72 -15.42 10.28
N GLN A 130 -13.89 -14.50 10.78
CA GLN A 130 -13.09 -13.61 9.92
C GLN A 130 -12.02 -14.37 9.14
N GLU A 131 -11.33 -15.31 9.79
CA GLU A 131 -10.34 -16.17 9.14
C GLU A 131 -10.98 -17.10 8.09
N LEU A 132 -12.17 -17.63 8.36
CA LEU A 132 -12.93 -18.42 7.40
C LEU A 132 -13.34 -17.59 6.16
N LYS A 133 -13.64 -16.30 6.34
CA LYS A 133 -13.86 -15.38 5.21
C LYS A 133 -12.59 -15.14 4.39
N VAL A 134 -11.40 -15.15 5.01
CA VAL A 134 -10.12 -15.12 4.27
C VAL A 134 -10.00 -16.36 3.39
N LEU A 135 -10.18 -17.55 3.98
CA LEU A 135 -10.12 -18.82 3.25
C LEU A 135 -11.13 -18.88 2.10
N LYS A 136 -12.34 -18.35 2.32
CA LYS A 136 -13.36 -18.23 1.26
C LYS A 136 -12.92 -17.34 0.11
N ARG A 137 -12.26 -16.21 0.38
CA ARG A 137 -11.75 -15.33 -0.68
C ARG A 137 -10.63 -16.01 -1.47
N LEU A 138 -9.77 -16.76 -0.79
CA LEU A 138 -8.67 -17.48 -1.43
C LEU A 138 -9.18 -18.66 -2.27
N SER A 139 -10.14 -19.44 -1.79
CA SER A 139 -10.72 -20.57 -2.55
C SER A 139 -11.46 -20.13 -3.83
N ALA A 140 -11.85 -18.85 -3.92
CA ALA A 140 -12.47 -18.27 -5.11
C ALA A 140 -11.47 -17.94 -6.23
N ILE A 141 -10.19 -17.74 -5.91
CA ILE A 141 -9.14 -17.36 -6.88
C ILE A 141 -8.03 -18.39 -7.04
N ALA A 142 -7.80 -19.24 -6.03
CA ALA A 142 -6.77 -20.26 -6.04
C ALA A 142 -7.29 -21.54 -6.75
N PRO A 143 -6.57 -22.05 -7.77
CA PRO A 143 -6.97 -23.26 -8.48
C PRO A 143 -6.77 -24.54 -7.66
N ASN A 144 -5.86 -24.51 -6.68
CA ASN A 144 -5.58 -25.64 -5.78
C ASN A 144 -5.10 -25.16 -4.41
N ALA A 145 -5.02 -26.08 -3.46
CA ALA A 145 -4.64 -25.80 -2.08
C ALA A 145 -3.22 -25.22 -1.95
N ALA A 146 -2.24 -25.74 -2.70
CA ALA A 146 -0.86 -25.25 -2.66
C ALA A 146 -0.76 -23.76 -3.02
N VAL A 147 -1.48 -23.32 -4.06
CA VAL A 147 -1.54 -21.91 -4.45
C VAL A 147 -2.25 -21.06 -3.40
N GLY A 148 -3.34 -21.56 -2.82
CA GLY A 148 -4.06 -20.85 -1.76
C GLY A 148 -3.19 -20.65 -0.51
N THR A 149 -2.43 -21.68 -0.12
CA THR A 149 -1.49 -21.62 1.00
C THR A 149 -0.33 -20.67 0.72
N ALA A 150 0.24 -20.68 -0.49
CA ALA A 150 1.30 -19.74 -0.87
C ALA A 150 0.85 -18.28 -0.82
N LEU A 151 -0.36 -17.97 -1.33
CA LEU A 151 -0.94 -16.63 -1.21
C LEU A 151 -1.07 -16.23 0.27
N LEU A 152 -1.51 -17.15 1.13
CA LEU A 152 -1.69 -16.90 2.55
C LEU A 152 -0.36 -16.65 3.29
N THR A 153 0.69 -17.40 2.98
CA THR A 153 2.06 -17.23 3.52
C THR A 153 2.61 -15.84 3.17
N HIS A 154 2.30 -15.33 1.98
CA HIS A 154 2.67 -13.99 1.53
C HIS A 154 1.70 -12.89 1.99
N GLN A 155 0.78 -13.19 2.92
CA GLN A 155 -0.22 -12.25 3.45
C GLN A 155 -1.15 -11.65 2.37
N ILE A 156 -1.37 -12.39 1.29
CA ILE A 156 -2.30 -12.04 0.22
C ILE A 156 -3.63 -12.74 0.52
N TYR A 157 -4.69 -11.95 0.75
CA TYR A 157 -5.98 -12.45 1.28
C TYR A 157 -7.18 -12.21 0.36
N SER A 158 -6.98 -11.59 -0.81
CA SER A 158 -8.09 -11.19 -1.68
C SER A 158 -7.69 -11.01 -3.14
N ALA A 159 -8.69 -11.09 -4.02
CA ALA A 159 -8.56 -10.78 -5.44
C ALA A 159 -8.08 -9.34 -5.70
N GLY A 160 -8.48 -8.38 -4.85
CA GLY A 160 -8.06 -6.99 -4.97
C GLY A 160 -6.55 -6.82 -4.78
N GLN A 161 -6.00 -7.42 -3.72
CA GLN A 161 -4.55 -7.39 -3.46
C GLN A 161 -3.75 -8.04 -4.60
N VAL A 162 -4.22 -9.18 -5.13
CA VAL A 162 -3.58 -9.83 -6.29
C VAL A 162 -3.58 -8.92 -7.52
N TYR A 163 -4.71 -8.27 -7.81
CA TYR A 163 -4.83 -7.35 -8.94
C TYR A 163 -3.94 -6.11 -8.76
N GLU A 164 -3.90 -5.52 -7.57
CA GLU A 164 -3.10 -4.35 -7.23
C GLU A 164 -1.60 -4.62 -7.32
N MET A 165 -1.14 -5.80 -6.87
CA MET A 165 0.25 -6.25 -6.98
C MET A 165 0.71 -6.33 -8.45
N GLY A 166 -0.14 -6.89 -9.32
CA GLY A 166 0.13 -7.04 -10.75
C GLY A 166 0.75 -8.39 -11.12
N GLU A 167 0.54 -8.80 -12.37
CA GLU A 167 0.85 -10.16 -12.88
C GLU A 167 2.33 -10.55 -12.71
N GLN A 168 3.26 -9.66 -13.09
CA GLN A 168 4.69 -9.95 -13.01
C GLN A 168 5.16 -10.18 -11.58
N GLN A 169 4.74 -9.32 -10.64
CA GLN A 169 5.13 -9.42 -9.24
C GLN A 169 4.51 -10.66 -8.59
N LEU A 170 3.24 -10.95 -8.89
CA LEU A 170 2.59 -12.18 -8.44
C LEU A 170 3.34 -13.42 -8.95
N SER A 171 3.68 -13.45 -10.24
CA SER A 171 4.40 -14.58 -10.83
C SER A 171 5.77 -14.77 -10.19
N GLN A 172 6.50 -13.69 -9.88
CA GLN A 172 7.80 -13.79 -9.19
C GLN A 172 7.64 -14.31 -7.76
N THR A 173 6.65 -13.80 -7.04
CA THR A 173 6.33 -14.19 -5.66
C THR A 173 6.00 -15.68 -5.59
N LEU A 174 5.04 -16.14 -6.40
CA LEU A 174 4.63 -17.54 -6.40
C LEU A 174 5.71 -18.49 -6.96
N SER A 175 6.56 -18.03 -7.89
CA SER A 175 7.69 -18.84 -8.38
C SER A 175 8.73 -19.11 -7.30
N ALA A 176 8.88 -18.23 -6.31
CA ALA A 176 9.76 -18.46 -5.17
C ALA A 176 9.29 -19.65 -4.31
N ASP A 177 7.99 -19.89 -4.26
CA ASP A 177 7.35 -21.04 -3.61
C ASP A 177 7.27 -22.29 -4.52
N GLY A 178 7.90 -22.25 -5.70
CA GLY A 178 7.88 -23.36 -6.66
C GLY A 178 6.58 -23.50 -7.46
N ILE A 179 5.69 -22.50 -7.42
CA ILE A 179 4.45 -22.51 -8.21
C ILE A 179 4.76 -22.09 -9.66
N PRO A 180 4.35 -22.90 -10.67
CA PRO A 180 4.55 -22.56 -12.06
C PRO A 180 3.84 -21.26 -12.47
N THR A 181 4.48 -20.51 -13.38
CA THR A 181 3.96 -19.25 -13.95
C THR A 181 2.56 -19.40 -14.56
N VAL A 182 2.23 -20.57 -15.13
CA VAL A 182 0.90 -20.87 -15.68
C VAL A 182 -0.19 -20.77 -14.60
N LEU A 183 0.07 -21.30 -13.40
CA LEU A 183 -0.87 -21.22 -12.28
C LEU A 183 -0.96 -19.79 -11.75
N ALA A 184 0.16 -19.07 -11.67
CA ALA A 184 0.17 -17.66 -11.28
C ALA A 184 -0.70 -16.81 -12.22
N ASN A 185 -0.61 -17.04 -13.54
CA ASN A 185 -1.42 -16.33 -14.53
C ASN A 185 -2.92 -16.69 -14.41
N GLN A 186 -3.25 -17.95 -14.08
CA GLN A 186 -4.64 -18.34 -13.81
C GLN A 186 -5.20 -17.59 -12.60
N VAL A 187 -4.43 -17.52 -11.51
CA VAL A 187 -4.81 -16.77 -10.30
C VAL A 187 -4.99 -15.28 -10.64
N PHE A 188 -4.06 -14.68 -11.37
CA PHE A 188 -4.16 -13.27 -11.75
C PHE A 188 -5.42 -12.99 -12.57
N ASN A 189 -5.72 -13.82 -13.57
CA ASN A 189 -6.93 -13.68 -14.38
C ASN A 189 -8.21 -13.88 -13.56
N ALA A 190 -8.25 -14.88 -12.67
CA ALA A 190 -9.38 -15.09 -11.77
C ALA A 190 -9.58 -13.89 -10.83
N ALA A 191 -8.50 -13.36 -10.27
CA ALA A 191 -8.51 -12.19 -9.41
C ALA A 191 -8.94 -10.91 -10.15
N ALA A 192 -8.41 -10.67 -11.36
CA ALA A 192 -8.78 -9.54 -12.19
C ALA A 192 -10.28 -9.57 -12.55
N ASN A 193 -10.81 -10.74 -12.91
CA ASN A 193 -12.25 -10.91 -13.17
C ASN A 193 -13.09 -10.66 -11.91
N GLN A 194 -12.67 -11.21 -10.77
CA GLN A 194 -13.39 -11.03 -9.50
C GLN A 194 -13.39 -9.56 -9.04
N TYR A 195 -12.26 -8.87 -9.17
CA TYR A 195 -12.13 -7.45 -8.88
C TYR A 195 -12.98 -6.60 -9.83
N ALA A 196 -12.93 -6.86 -11.14
CA ALA A 196 -13.74 -6.17 -12.14
C ALA A 196 -15.25 -6.37 -11.89
N ASN A 197 -15.67 -7.59 -11.51
CA ASN A 197 -17.06 -7.87 -11.16
C ASN A 197 -17.51 -7.08 -9.92
N ALA A 198 -16.68 -7.01 -8.89
CA ALA A 198 -16.97 -6.21 -7.69
C ALA A 198 -17.08 -4.72 -8.02
N LEU A 199 -16.17 -4.19 -8.85
CA LEU A 199 -16.20 -2.80 -9.28
C LEU A 199 -17.42 -2.50 -10.18
N ALA A 200 -17.78 -3.40 -11.08
CA ALA A 200 -18.96 -3.27 -11.93
C ALA A 200 -20.25 -3.25 -11.09
N LEU A 201 -20.34 -4.13 -10.08
CA LEU A 201 -21.45 -4.16 -9.14
C LEU A 201 -21.52 -2.85 -8.34
N ALA A 202 -20.41 -2.43 -7.73
CA ALA A 202 -20.33 -1.17 -6.99
C ALA A 202 -20.73 0.02 -7.86
N SER A 203 -20.27 0.07 -9.11
CA SER A 203 -20.58 1.14 -10.05
C SER A 203 -22.06 1.16 -10.45
N ALA A 204 -22.67 -0.01 -10.66
CA ALA A 204 -24.07 -0.14 -11.01
C ALA A 204 -24.99 0.43 -9.90
N TYR A 205 -24.63 0.22 -8.64
CA TYR A 205 -25.44 0.61 -7.48
C TYR A 205 -25.04 1.95 -6.83
N SER A 206 -23.80 2.43 -6.99
CA SER A 206 -23.30 3.64 -6.30
C SER A 206 -23.47 4.95 -7.10
N PHE A 207 -23.32 4.92 -8.44
CA PHE A 207 -23.27 6.15 -9.25
C PHE A 207 -24.61 6.56 -9.89
N ASN A 208 -25.64 5.71 -9.84
CA ASN A 208 -26.94 5.98 -10.46
C ASN A 208 -27.98 6.63 -9.53
N GLN A 209 -27.55 7.28 -8.44
CA GLN A 209 -28.46 7.94 -7.49
C GLN A 209 -29.01 9.30 -7.97
N GLN A 210 -28.56 9.83 -9.11
CA GLN A 210 -29.03 11.10 -9.69
C GLN A 210 -30.46 11.04 -10.29
N GLY A 211 -31.14 9.92 -10.16
CA GLY A 211 -32.58 9.83 -10.27
C GLY A 211 -33.05 8.58 -9.55
N PRO A 212 -34.22 8.57 -8.87
CA PRO A 212 -34.82 7.36 -8.36
C PRO A 212 -35.29 6.52 -9.55
N LYS A 213 -34.35 5.93 -10.30
CA LYS A 213 -34.64 4.82 -11.19
C LYS A 213 -34.85 3.61 -10.31
N ALA A 214 -36.08 3.54 -9.82
CA ALA A 214 -36.81 2.31 -9.61
C ALA A 214 -35.95 1.16 -9.08
N ILE A 215 -35.90 1.05 -7.75
CA ILE A 215 -35.98 -0.26 -7.10
C ILE A 215 -37.36 -0.86 -7.44
N ILE A 216 -37.67 -1.05 -8.73
CA ILE A 216 -38.93 -1.61 -9.23
C ILE A 216 -38.53 -2.58 -10.34
N ASN A 217 -38.08 -3.76 -9.90
CA ASN A 217 -38.43 -5.06 -10.49
C ASN A 217 -37.61 -6.24 -9.90
N LEU A 218 -36.55 -5.99 -9.14
CA LEU A 218 -35.79 -7.08 -8.47
C LEU A 218 -36.30 -7.39 -7.06
N THR A 219 -36.90 -6.42 -6.35
CA THR A 219 -37.46 -6.62 -5.00
C THR A 219 -38.86 -7.24 -5.01
N ALA A 220 -39.61 -7.13 -6.11
CA ALA A 220 -40.96 -7.69 -6.22
C ALA A 220 -41.00 -9.23 -6.13
N GLY A 221 -39.90 -9.92 -6.47
CA GLY A 221 -39.77 -11.38 -6.30
C GLY A 221 -39.21 -11.84 -4.95
N ILE A 222 -38.63 -10.92 -4.16
CA ILE A 222 -37.96 -11.23 -2.88
C ILE A 222 -38.87 -10.90 -1.69
N ASN A 223 -39.73 -9.87 -1.80
CA ASN A 223 -40.69 -9.45 -0.77
C ASN A 223 -42.01 -10.26 -0.76
N THR A 224 -42.01 -11.50 -1.24
CA THR A 224 -43.11 -12.44 -1.01
C THR A 224 -42.78 -13.31 0.21
N ASN A 225 -43.63 -13.25 1.24
CA ASN A 225 -43.54 -14.15 2.38
C ASN A 225 -43.55 -15.61 1.88
N GLY A 226 -42.45 -16.34 2.12
CA GLY A 226 -42.27 -17.72 1.64
C GLY A 226 -41.37 -17.91 0.41
N SER A 227 -40.78 -16.84 -0.15
CA SER A 227 -39.75 -16.99 -1.18
C SER A 227 -38.41 -17.47 -0.57
N PRO A 228 -37.78 -18.55 -1.10
CA PRO A 228 -36.49 -19.05 -0.62
C PRO A 228 -35.37 -17.99 -0.61
N SER A 229 -35.52 -16.94 -1.43
CA SER A 229 -34.56 -15.84 -1.51
C SER A 229 -34.63 -14.87 -0.32
N ASN A 230 -35.76 -14.77 0.40
CA ASN A 230 -35.90 -13.79 1.48
C ASN A 230 -35.07 -14.17 2.72
N THR A 231 -34.99 -15.47 3.06
CA THR A 231 -34.15 -15.96 4.15
C THR A 231 -32.66 -15.82 3.84
N LEU A 232 -32.25 -16.16 2.60
CA LEU A 232 -30.86 -16.01 2.12
C LEU A 232 -30.37 -14.55 2.09
N VAL A 233 -31.26 -13.60 1.78
CA VAL A 233 -30.91 -12.17 1.74
C VAL A 233 -30.87 -11.54 3.14
N SER A 234 -31.70 -12.02 4.08
CA SER A 234 -31.80 -11.44 5.43
C SER A 234 -30.54 -11.54 6.29
N GLY A 235 -29.58 -12.41 5.94
CA GLY A 235 -28.30 -12.56 6.62
C GLY A 235 -27.11 -11.94 5.87
N LEU A 236 -27.33 -11.32 4.71
CA LEU A 236 -26.29 -10.61 3.97
C LEU A 236 -26.20 -9.15 4.44
N PRO A 237 -24.99 -8.58 4.54
CA PRO A 237 -24.83 -7.15 4.83
C PRO A 237 -25.38 -6.32 3.67
N ASP A 238 -26.21 -5.33 3.98
CA ASP A 238 -26.66 -4.33 3.01
C ASP A 238 -25.59 -3.25 2.79
N LEU A 239 -25.85 -2.32 1.85
CA LEU A 239 -24.88 -1.25 1.52
C LEU A 239 -24.58 -0.36 2.74
N GLU A 240 -25.57 -0.08 3.58
CA GLU A 240 -25.38 0.72 4.79
C GLU A 240 -24.51 -0.01 5.82
N SER A 241 -24.68 -1.32 5.96
CA SER A 241 -23.84 -2.16 6.82
C SER A 241 -22.40 -2.25 6.32
N LEU A 242 -22.18 -2.23 5.00
CA LEU A 242 -20.85 -2.34 4.38
C LEU A 242 -20.09 -1.02 4.36
N PHE A 243 -20.78 0.08 4.07
CA PHE A 243 -20.15 1.38 3.75
C PHE A 243 -20.56 2.52 4.69
N GLY A 244 -21.46 2.27 5.64
CA GLY A 244 -22.03 3.30 6.52
C GLY A 244 -23.19 4.05 5.85
N SER A 245 -23.52 5.24 6.36
CA SER A 245 -24.61 6.04 5.78
C SER A 245 -24.35 6.30 4.29
N VAL A 246 -25.35 5.95 3.48
CA VAL A 246 -25.39 6.22 2.03
C VAL A 246 -26.08 7.56 1.73
N ASP A 247 -26.31 8.39 2.75
CA ASP A 247 -26.90 9.71 2.58
C ASP A 247 -25.91 10.66 1.91
N TYR A 248 -26.27 11.16 0.74
CA TYR A 248 -25.47 12.16 0.03
C TYR A 248 -25.93 13.57 0.39
N CYS A 249 -24.97 14.44 0.72
CA CYS A 249 -25.20 15.88 0.78
C CYS A 249 -25.03 16.52 -0.60
N ALA A 250 -25.52 17.75 -0.79
CA ALA A 250 -25.06 18.61 -1.89
C ALA A 250 -23.61 19.02 -1.59
N CYS A 251 -22.69 18.07 -1.75
CA CYS A 251 -21.31 18.21 -1.36
C CYS A 251 -20.54 18.97 -2.45
N GLU A 252 -19.58 19.80 -2.05
CA GLU A 252 -18.70 20.51 -2.98
C GLU A 252 -17.86 19.53 -3.82
N HIS A 253 -17.43 19.97 -5.01
CA HIS A 253 -16.72 19.10 -5.95
C HIS A 253 -15.42 18.50 -5.36
N CYS A 254 -14.77 19.16 -4.40
CA CYS A 254 -13.59 18.61 -3.73
C CYS A 254 -13.87 17.35 -2.89
N LYS A 255 -15.13 17.09 -2.54
CA LYS A 255 -15.58 15.88 -1.84
C LYS A 255 -16.09 14.79 -2.78
N SER A 256 -15.99 15.02 -4.10
CA SER A 256 -16.37 14.06 -5.13
C SER A 256 -15.34 12.93 -5.26
N VAL A 257 -15.77 11.75 -5.69
CA VAL A 257 -14.88 10.67 -6.15
C VAL A 257 -14.08 11.05 -7.41
N TYR A 258 -14.49 12.12 -8.10
CA TYR A 258 -13.80 12.68 -9.27
C TYR A 258 -12.95 13.91 -8.92
N SER A 259 -12.75 14.18 -7.63
CA SER A 259 -11.96 15.33 -7.17
C SER A 259 -10.45 15.11 -7.32
N PRO A 260 -9.65 16.20 -7.31
CA PRO A 260 -8.20 16.09 -7.21
C PRO A 260 -7.74 15.30 -5.97
N ALA A 261 -8.45 15.43 -4.85
CA ALA A 261 -8.16 14.70 -3.62
C ALA A 261 -8.38 13.19 -3.81
N ALA A 262 -9.48 12.78 -4.45
CA ALA A 262 -9.75 11.37 -4.74
C ALA A 262 -8.68 10.77 -5.68
N TYR A 263 -8.29 11.51 -6.71
CA TYR A 263 -7.20 11.12 -7.60
C TYR A 263 -5.88 10.95 -6.85
N PHE A 264 -5.52 11.91 -5.99
CA PHE A 264 -4.30 11.84 -5.18
C PHE A 264 -4.32 10.61 -4.25
N THR A 265 -5.44 10.33 -3.58
CA THR A 265 -5.56 9.15 -2.72
C THR A 265 -5.47 7.83 -3.49
N ASP A 266 -6.07 7.73 -4.68
CA ASP A 266 -5.96 6.52 -5.50
C ASP A 266 -4.53 6.35 -6.03
N LEU A 267 -3.83 7.45 -6.34
CA LEU A 267 -2.41 7.40 -6.72
C LEU A 267 -1.54 6.89 -5.56
N LEU A 268 -1.74 7.40 -4.33
CA LEU A 268 -1.03 6.92 -3.15
C LEU A 268 -1.31 5.44 -2.87
N ARG A 269 -2.58 5.01 -3.00
CA ARG A 269 -2.96 3.59 -2.91
C ARG A 269 -2.24 2.76 -3.96
N PHE A 270 -2.26 3.20 -5.21
CA PHE A 270 -1.62 2.50 -6.34
C PHE A 270 -0.12 2.29 -6.10
N ILE A 271 0.62 3.32 -5.67
CA ILE A 271 2.06 3.21 -5.43
C ILE A 271 2.42 2.45 -4.15
N THR A 272 1.49 2.32 -3.20
CA THR A 272 1.68 1.49 -1.98
C THR A 272 1.79 0.01 -2.36
N ALA A 273 1.04 -0.43 -3.37
CA ALA A 273 1.09 -1.82 -3.85
C ALA A 273 2.28 -2.11 -4.78
N LYS A 274 3.17 -1.13 -5.04
CA LYS A 274 4.32 -1.30 -5.93
C LYS A 274 5.63 -1.45 -5.14
N PRO A 275 6.42 -2.49 -5.41
CA PRO A 275 7.70 -2.68 -4.74
C PRO A 275 8.69 -1.57 -5.14
N ALA A 276 9.55 -1.19 -4.20
CA ALA A 276 10.67 -0.29 -4.46
C ALA A 276 12.02 -1.01 -4.32
N VAL A 277 13.08 -0.44 -4.89
CA VAL A 277 14.45 -0.98 -4.76
C VAL A 277 15.07 -0.63 -3.40
N ALA A 278 14.70 0.52 -2.83
CA ALA A 278 15.37 1.11 -1.67
C ALA A 278 14.51 1.15 -0.39
N ALA A 279 13.26 0.65 -0.44
CA ALA A 279 12.30 0.62 0.66
C ALA A 279 11.26 -0.48 0.40
N ASP A 280 10.29 -0.67 1.29
CA ASP A 280 9.29 -1.75 1.14
C ASP A 280 8.37 -1.49 -0.06
N ASN A 281 8.00 -0.21 -0.27
CA ASN A 281 7.14 0.19 -1.39
C ASN A 281 7.48 1.60 -1.93
N VAL A 282 6.92 1.93 -3.10
CA VAL A 282 7.18 3.22 -3.76
C VAL A 282 6.63 4.41 -2.94
N LYS A 283 5.55 4.22 -2.17
CA LYS A 283 5.00 5.27 -1.28
C LYS A 283 6.06 5.70 -0.26
N GLU A 284 6.76 4.78 0.38
CA GLU A 284 7.79 5.08 1.37
C GLU A 284 8.96 5.88 0.78
N VAL A 285 9.42 5.52 -0.42
CA VAL A 285 10.48 6.29 -1.11
C VAL A 285 10.02 7.71 -1.40
N LEU A 286 8.75 7.89 -1.79
CA LEU A 286 8.17 9.21 -2.02
C LEU A 286 8.10 10.01 -0.71
N LEU A 287 7.55 9.43 0.36
CA LEU A 287 7.37 10.13 1.64
C LEU A 287 8.70 10.43 2.35
N ALA A 288 9.73 9.61 2.16
CA ALA A 288 11.08 9.92 2.62
C ALA A 288 11.63 11.20 1.97
N ARG A 289 11.19 11.54 0.75
CA ARG A 289 11.58 12.76 0.03
C ARG A 289 10.61 13.92 0.24
N ARG A 290 9.32 13.59 0.42
CA ARG A 290 8.19 14.52 0.49
C ARG A 290 7.26 14.12 1.63
N PRO A 291 7.70 14.26 2.89
CA PRO A 291 6.89 13.91 4.05
C PRO A 291 5.63 14.77 4.17
N ASP A 292 5.66 15.99 3.60
CA ASP A 292 4.53 16.91 3.52
C ASP A 292 3.29 16.32 2.81
N LEU A 293 3.48 15.34 1.93
CA LEU A 293 2.38 14.72 1.18
C LEU A 293 1.54 13.74 2.02
N ASP A 294 2.03 13.23 3.15
CA ASP A 294 1.26 12.29 3.99
C ASP A 294 0.24 13.03 4.88
N ASP A 295 0.58 14.25 5.31
CA ASP A 295 -0.21 15.05 6.25
C ASP A 295 -1.01 16.20 5.59
N ILE A 296 -0.97 16.31 4.26
CA ILE A 296 -1.78 17.31 3.53
C ILE A 296 -3.28 17.03 3.69
N LYS A 297 -4.07 18.06 4.05
CA LYS A 297 -5.52 17.89 4.21
C LYS A 297 -6.19 17.75 2.85
N LEU A 298 -7.04 16.73 2.72
CA LEU A 298 -7.87 16.49 1.55
C LEU A 298 -9.12 17.39 1.56
N ASN A 299 -8.93 18.70 1.42
CA ASN A 299 -9.99 19.71 1.49
C ASN A 299 -10.09 20.56 0.19
N CYS A 300 -11.12 21.40 0.10
CA CYS A 300 -11.36 22.26 -1.06
C CYS A 300 -10.24 23.29 -1.27
N GLU A 301 -9.70 23.85 -0.20
CA GLU A 301 -8.66 24.89 -0.28
C GLU A 301 -7.39 24.34 -0.95
N ASN A 302 -6.91 23.18 -0.51
CA ASN A 302 -5.73 22.52 -1.08
C ASN A 302 -5.99 21.95 -2.48
N ALA A 303 -7.23 21.52 -2.77
CA ALA A 303 -7.55 20.90 -4.06
C ALA A 303 -7.74 21.92 -5.19
N HIS A 304 -8.16 23.15 -4.89
CA HIS A 304 -8.66 24.09 -5.90
C HIS A 304 -8.09 25.49 -5.83
N LYS A 305 -7.53 25.93 -4.69
CA LYS A 305 -7.02 27.31 -4.61
C LYS A 305 -5.70 27.41 -5.37
N PRO A 306 -5.62 28.27 -6.41
CA PRO A 306 -4.39 28.44 -7.15
C PRO A 306 -3.40 29.30 -6.34
N LEU A 307 -2.13 28.90 -6.35
CA LEU A 307 -1.02 29.66 -5.79
C LEU A 307 0.20 29.59 -6.71
N PRO A 308 1.17 30.51 -6.56
CA PRO A 308 2.42 30.45 -7.31
C PRO A 308 3.20 29.16 -6.99
N TYR A 309 3.60 28.44 -8.03
CA TYR A 309 4.33 27.17 -7.86
C TYR A 309 5.68 27.34 -7.16
N ILE A 310 6.34 28.50 -7.35
CA ILE A 310 7.62 28.79 -6.72
C ILE A 310 7.52 28.82 -5.19
N ASP A 311 6.40 29.27 -4.64
CA ASP A 311 6.20 29.34 -3.19
C ASP A 311 6.19 27.92 -2.60
N LEU A 312 5.50 26.98 -3.23
CA LEU A 312 5.53 25.56 -2.85
C LEU A 312 6.93 24.95 -2.91
N VAL A 313 7.74 25.35 -3.90
CA VAL A 313 9.13 24.88 -4.01
C VAL A 313 9.97 25.43 -2.86
N CYS A 314 9.83 26.72 -2.55
CA CYS A 314 10.50 27.35 -1.42
C CYS A 314 10.09 26.70 -0.10
N GLU A 315 8.79 26.50 0.15
CA GLU A 315 8.26 25.82 1.35
C GLU A 315 8.89 24.43 1.54
N VAL A 316 8.96 23.61 0.48
CA VAL A 316 9.57 22.28 0.53
C VAL A 316 11.09 22.35 0.79
N LEU A 317 11.79 23.31 0.19
CA LEU A 317 13.24 23.47 0.39
C LEU A 317 13.58 24.02 1.78
N GLU A 318 12.79 24.96 2.29
CA GLU A 318 12.91 25.50 3.65
C GLU A 318 12.74 24.39 4.69
N ASN A 319 11.74 23.52 4.49
CA ASN A 319 11.54 22.31 5.27
C ASN A 319 12.77 21.39 5.27
N ALA A 320 13.38 21.17 4.10
CA ALA A 320 14.58 20.35 3.99
C ALA A 320 15.80 20.99 4.69
N VAL A 321 16.00 22.31 4.57
CA VAL A 321 17.09 23.03 5.24
C VAL A 321 16.95 22.97 6.77
N GLN A 322 15.72 23.09 7.26
CA GLN A 322 15.42 23.02 8.68
C GLN A 322 15.66 21.61 9.23
N ALA A 323 15.18 20.56 8.54
CA ALA A 323 15.39 19.17 8.96
C ALA A 323 16.87 18.81 9.11
N LEU A 324 17.74 19.34 8.24
CA LEU A 324 19.19 19.19 8.33
C LEU A 324 19.81 19.87 9.56
N SER A 325 19.11 20.82 10.19
CA SER A 325 19.62 21.62 11.30
C SER A 325 19.23 21.07 12.68
N THR A 326 18.01 20.52 12.80
CA THR A 326 17.46 20.08 14.08
C THR A 326 17.69 18.61 14.37
N ASN A 327 18.09 17.80 13.38
CA ASN A 327 18.08 16.32 13.46
C ASN A 327 16.73 15.78 13.99
N GLN A 328 15.66 16.58 13.92
CA GLN A 328 14.33 16.23 14.42
C GLN A 328 13.49 15.74 13.26
N THR A 329 12.91 14.55 13.44
CA THR A 329 12.03 13.89 12.47
C THR A 329 10.55 14.26 12.64
N THR A 330 10.23 15.16 13.57
CA THR A 330 8.85 15.47 14.02
C THR A 330 8.38 16.87 13.64
N GLU A 331 9.01 17.51 12.66
CA GLU A 331 8.54 18.82 12.22
C GLU A 331 7.27 18.68 11.38
N ASP A 332 6.33 19.62 11.54
CA ASP A 332 5.12 19.69 10.73
C ASP A 332 5.51 20.13 9.31
N PHE A 333 5.64 19.15 8.42
CA PHE A 333 5.97 19.37 7.02
C PHE A 333 4.73 19.75 6.20
N ALA A 334 3.52 19.58 6.74
CA ALA A 334 2.28 19.74 5.99
C ALA A 334 1.70 21.15 6.11
N HIS A 335 2.01 21.95 5.11
CA HIS A 335 1.38 23.25 4.90
C HIS A 335 0.00 23.09 4.22
N ASN A 336 -1.00 23.80 4.73
CA ASN A 336 -2.38 23.69 4.27
C ASN A 336 -2.90 25.08 3.92
N THR A 337 -3.25 25.30 2.67
CA THR A 337 -3.64 26.62 2.16
C THR A 337 -4.80 27.23 2.96
N THR A 338 -4.60 28.40 3.57
CA THR A 338 -5.65 29.12 4.31
C THR A 338 -5.95 30.51 3.75
N LEU A 339 -4.96 31.18 3.15
CA LEU A 339 -5.11 32.55 2.64
C LEU A 339 -5.93 32.62 1.35
N GLN A 340 -6.47 33.79 1.01
CA GLN A 340 -7.17 33.97 -0.26
C GLN A 340 -6.20 33.98 -1.44
N LYS A 341 -6.71 33.68 -2.64
CA LYS A 341 -5.90 33.64 -3.88
C LYS A 341 -5.13 34.94 -4.12
N GLU A 342 -5.76 36.09 -3.87
CA GLU A 342 -5.16 37.40 -4.08
C GLU A 342 -4.00 37.65 -3.12
N GLU A 343 -4.09 37.12 -1.89
CA GLU A 343 -3.04 37.20 -0.87
C GLU A 343 -1.88 36.26 -1.24
N LEU A 344 -2.18 35.01 -1.60
CA LEU A 344 -1.18 34.02 -2.05
C LEU A 344 -0.40 34.46 -3.28
N LYS A 345 -0.99 35.30 -4.14
CA LYS A 345 -0.29 35.86 -5.29
C LYS A 345 0.70 36.97 -4.88
N ALA A 346 0.42 37.66 -3.78
CA ALA A 346 1.20 38.81 -3.34
C ALA A 346 2.35 38.41 -2.41
N LEU A 347 2.16 37.39 -1.59
CA LEU A 347 3.11 36.95 -0.57
C LEU A 347 2.99 35.46 -0.29
N PRO A 348 4.11 34.79 0.05
CA PRO A 348 4.09 33.40 0.47
C PRO A 348 3.32 33.27 1.79
N GLU A 349 2.51 32.21 1.92
CA GLU A 349 1.74 31.96 3.14
C GLU A 349 2.64 31.44 4.28
N TYR A 350 3.61 30.61 3.92
CA TYR A 350 4.53 29.99 4.87
C TYR A 350 5.96 30.44 4.60
N LEU A 351 6.66 30.75 5.69
CA LEU A 351 8.07 31.13 5.67
C LEU A 351 8.75 30.61 6.93
N ARG A 352 9.77 29.76 6.78
CA ARG A 352 10.58 29.28 7.89
C ARG A 352 11.79 30.17 8.11
N LEU A 353 11.64 31.08 9.07
CA LEU A 353 12.67 32.07 9.42
C LEU A 353 14.03 31.45 9.73
N ASP A 354 14.06 30.27 10.36
CA ASP A 354 15.31 29.62 10.77
C ASP A 354 16.13 29.11 9.57
N ALA A 355 15.48 28.67 8.49
CA ALA A 355 16.17 28.30 7.25
C ALA A 355 16.95 29.50 6.69
N TYR A 356 16.32 30.68 6.66
CA TYR A 356 16.94 31.89 6.16
C TYR A 356 17.97 32.51 7.12
N LYS A 357 17.79 32.39 8.44
CA LYS A 357 18.86 32.73 9.40
C LYS A 357 20.13 31.92 9.14
N ARG A 358 19.98 30.64 8.81
CA ARG A 358 21.11 29.78 8.46
C ARG A 358 21.77 30.19 7.14
N LEU A 359 20.97 30.45 6.10
CA LEU A 359 21.47 30.92 4.80
C LEU A 359 22.21 32.25 4.89
N ALA A 360 21.84 33.11 5.85
CA ALA A 360 22.51 34.38 6.08
C ALA A 360 23.89 34.26 6.76
N VAL A 361 24.23 33.11 7.37
CA VAL A 361 25.45 32.96 8.20
C VAL A 361 26.41 31.87 7.69
N ASN A 362 25.91 30.74 7.18
CA ASN A 362 26.65 29.48 7.02
C ASN A 362 26.59 28.87 5.60
N ALA A 363 26.66 29.67 4.54
CA ALA A 363 26.65 29.12 3.19
C ALA A 363 28.06 29.02 2.59
N PRO A 364 28.29 28.28 1.52
CA PRO A 364 29.46 28.47 0.64
C PRO A 364 29.36 29.80 -0.12
N MET A 365 30.46 30.27 -0.74
CA MET A 365 30.52 31.57 -1.46
C MET A 365 29.34 31.86 -2.41
N ASN A 366 28.71 30.84 -2.99
CA ASN A 366 27.63 31.01 -3.98
C ASN A 366 26.21 30.85 -3.41
N ASN A 367 26.04 30.55 -2.12
CA ASN A 367 24.74 30.16 -1.54
C ASN A 367 24.32 31.05 -0.34
N HIS A 368 25.02 32.15 -0.08
CA HIS A 368 24.60 33.09 0.94
C HIS A 368 23.39 33.86 0.46
N PHE A 369 22.39 33.91 1.33
CA PHE A 369 21.18 34.63 1.02
C PHE A 369 20.59 35.22 2.29
N ASN A 370 20.49 36.55 2.31
CA ASN A 370 19.80 37.30 3.36
C ASN A 370 18.51 37.86 2.78
N LEU A 371 17.39 37.18 3.07
CA LEU A 371 16.07 37.51 2.56
C LEU A 371 15.69 38.97 2.83
N TRP A 372 15.84 39.44 4.06
CA TRP A 372 15.46 40.78 4.51
C TRP A 372 16.25 41.88 3.81
N LEU A 373 17.54 41.66 3.54
CA LEU A 373 18.35 42.64 2.83
C LEU A 373 18.01 42.67 1.33
N ALA A 374 17.82 41.49 0.72
CA ALA A 374 17.36 41.37 -0.66
C ALA A 374 15.98 42.04 -0.86
N GLU A 375 15.03 41.80 0.04
CA GLU A 375 13.72 42.47 0.05
C GLU A 375 13.86 43.98 0.20
N SER A 376 14.67 44.45 1.16
CA SER A 376 14.88 45.88 1.38
C SER A 376 15.46 46.58 0.15
N HIS A 377 16.44 45.96 -0.50
CA HIS A 377 17.03 46.46 -1.75
C HIS A 377 15.98 46.53 -2.86
N LEU A 378 15.20 45.46 -3.03
CA LEU A 378 14.17 45.37 -4.06
C LEU A 378 13.08 46.44 -3.87
N PHE A 379 12.57 46.61 -2.65
CA PHE A 379 11.57 47.64 -2.34
C PHE A 379 12.10 49.05 -2.58
N LEU A 380 13.31 49.34 -2.11
CA LEU A 380 13.94 50.65 -2.28
C LEU A 380 14.21 50.98 -3.76
N ALA A 381 14.69 49.99 -4.53
CA ALA A 381 14.86 50.12 -5.97
C ALA A 381 13.51 50.37 -6.67
N HIS A 382 12.44 49.67 -6.26
CA HIS A 382 11.09 49.90 -6.78
C HIS A 382 10.56 51.31 -6.46
N LEU A 383 10.91 51.86 -5.30
CA LEU A 383 10.60 53.24 -4.90
C LEU A 383 11.49 54.30 -5.58
N GLY A 384 12.43 53.86 -6.42
CA GLY A 384 13.31 54.74 -7.19
C GLY A 384 14.54 55.24 -6.44
N VAL A 385 14.86 54.67 -5.28
CA VAL A 385 16.04 55.02 -4.48
C VAL A 385 16.82 53.74 -4.16
N PRO A 386 17.70 53.25 -5.06
CA PRO A 386 18.51 52.07 -4.79
C PRO A 386 19.28 52.17 -3.46
N TYR A 387 19.39 51.07 -2.72
CA TYR A 387 19.93 51.08 -1.36
C TYR A 387 21.34 51.69 -1.25
N HIS A 388 22.23 51.45 -2.23
CA HIS A 388 23.57 52.03 -2.24
C HIS A 388 23.56 53.56 -2.46
N GLU A 389 22.61 54.11 -3.21
CA GLU A 389 22.46 55.56 -3.38
C GLU A 389 21.97 56.20 -2.08
N LEU A 390 21.06 55.51 -1.37
CA LEU A 390 20.61 55.94 -0.04
C LEU A 390 21.80 56.00 0.94
N MET A 391 22.60 54.93 0.98
CA MET A 391 23.81 54.86 1.80
C MET A 391 24.82 55.97 1.46
N LYS A 392 25.06 56.22 0.17
CA LYS A 392 25.94 57.29 -0.31
C LYS A 392 25.42 58.67 0.06
N THR A 393 24.11 58.90 -0.10
CA THR A 393 23.47 60.20 0.18
C THR A 393 23.55 60.58 1.66
N TRP A 394 23.43 59.60 2.55
CA TRP A 394 23.50 59.83 4.00
C TRP A 394 24.84 59.45 4.63
N GLN A 395 25.89 59.31 3.80
CA GLN A 395 27.22 59.04 4.31
C GLN A 395 27.72 60.22 5.15
N LEU A 396 27.92 59.99 6.44
CA LEU A 396 28.47 60.96 7.38
C LEU A 396 29.77 60.40 7.95
N VAL A 397 30.86 61.16 7.86
CA VAL A 397 32.16 60.79 8.44
C VAL A 397 32.59 59.36 8.02
N ASN A 398 32.42 59.02 6.74
CA ASN A 398 32.72 57.69 6.17
C ASN A 398 31.95 56.51 6.82
N THR A 399 30.75 56.78 7.35
CA THR A 399 29.80 55.77 7.78
C THR A 399 28.49 55.92 7.00
N PRO A 400 28.03 54.89 6.25
CA PRO A 400 28.73 53.62 5.97
C PRO A 400 30.02 53.84 5.12
N ASP A 401 30.99 52.94 5.26
CA ASP A 401 32.26 53.02 4.50
C ASP A 401 32.05 52.80 2.99
N GLU A 402 32.97 53.29 2.16
CA GLU A 402 32.90 53.13 0.68
C GLU A 402 32.75 51.67 0.26
N VAL A 403 33.33 50.73 1.00
CA VAL A 403 33.25 49.31 0.68
C VAL A 403 31.89 48.71 1.02
N SER A 404 31.26 49.17 2.10
CA SER A 404 29.86 48.85 2.40
C SER A 404 28.92 49.36 1.31
N ILE A 405 29.17 50.57 0.79
CA ILE A 405 28.39 51.15 -0.31
C ILE A 405 28.58 50.33 -1.60
N ALA A 406 29.82 49.93 -1.91
CA ALA A 406 30.10 49.07 -3.05
C ALA A 406 29.48 47.67 -2.92
N ALA A 407 29.55 47.06 -1.73
CA ALA A 407 28.89 45.78 -1.44
C ALA A 407 27.38 45.87 -1.66
N ALA A 408 26.74 46.95 -1.20
CA ALA A 408 25.32 47.20 -1.45
C ALA A 408 25.00 47.39 -2.94
N TYR A 409 25.88 48.02 -3.71
CA TYR A 409 25.73 48.20 -5.17
C TYR A 409 25.79 46.85 -5.91
N PHE A 410 26.70 45.97 -5.52
CA PHE A 410 26.88 44.64 -6.11
C PHE A 410 25.99 43.56 -5.49
N GLU A 411 25.05 43.93 -4.61
CA GLU A 411 24.14 42.96 -3.98
C GLU A 411 24.88 41.88 -3.19
N ILE A 412 25.95 42.26 -2.49
CA ILE A 412 26.72 41.38 -1.62
C ILE A 412 26.15 41.51 -0.20
N TYR A 413 25.40 40.49 0.22
CA TYR A 413 24.40 40.63 1.28
C TYR A 413 24.88 40.30 2.71
N THR A 414 25.97 39.56 2.88
CA THR A 414 26.35 39.01 4.19
C THR A 414 27.87 38.99 4.41
N ASN A 415 28.41 37.86 4.88
CA ASN A 415 29.81 37.66 5.22
C ASN A 415 30.72 37.65 4.00
N GLU A 416 30.19 37.59 2.77
CA GLU A 416 30.99 37.56 1.56
C GLU A 416 31.74 38.89 1.36
N LYS A 417 31.17 40.02 1.82
CA LYS A 417 31.93 41.28 1.91
C LYS A 417 33.19 41.06 2.73
N HIS A 418 33.06 40.43 3.90
CA HIS A 418 34.23 40.09 4.70
C HIS A 418 35.13 39.14 3.93
N TRP A 419 34.67 38.08 3.28
CA TRP A 419 35.57 37.15 2.57
C TRP A 419 36.32 37.75 1.38
N ILE A 420 35.66 38.62 0.61
CA ILE A 420 36.27 39.32 -0.53
C ILE A 420 37.35 40.30 -0.05
N LEU A 421 37.13 40.96 1.09
CA LEU A 421 38.02 42.00 1.62
C LEU A 421 39.03 41.52 2.63
N THR A 422 38.71 40.45 3.36
CA THR A 422 39.62 39.89 4.33
C THR A 422 40.73 39.28 3.51
N SER A 423 41.94 39.81 3.71
CA SER A 423 43.17 39.19 3.29
C SER A 423 43.44 37.88 4.05
N LEU A 424 42.42 37.04 4.27
CA LEU A 424 42.57 35.70 4.84
C LEU A 424 43.46 34.84 3.94
N ALA A 425 43.55 35.15 2.64
CA ALA A 425 44.55 34.62 1.72
C ALA A 425 46.02 35.00 2.07
N LEU A 426 46.25 35.95 2.97
CA LEU A 426 47.58 36.32 3.50
C LEU A 426 47.84 35.76 4.91
N SER A 427 46.83 35.18 5.57
CA SER A 427 47.00 34.54 6.88
C SER A 427 47.23 33.04 6.69
N SER A 428 48.08 32.43 7.53
CA SER A 428 48.38 30.99 7.50
C SER A 428 47.22 30.10 7.96
N GLN A 429 45.98 30.60 7.95
CA GLN A 429 44.78 29.82 8.24
C GLN A 429 44.50 28.91 7.04
N PRO A 430 44.25 27.60 7.25
CA PRO A 430 44.00 26.70 6.15
C PRO A 430 42.71 27.10 5.42
N LEU A 431 42.73 27.03 4.08
CA LEU A 431 41.57 27.32 3.21
C LEU A 431 40.32 26.51 3.61
N SER A 432 40.50 25.38 4.29
CA SER A 432 39.44 24.56 4.88
C SER A 432 38.55 25.31 5.89
N ASP A 433 39.08 26.33 6.56
CA ASP A 433 38.35 27.11 7.57
C ASP A 433 37.49 28.22 6.93
N ILE A 434 37.73 28.52 5.65
CA ILE A 434 36.98 29.51 4.85
C ILE A 434 35.97 28.79 3.94
N TRP A 435 36.38 27.62 3.43
CA TRP A 435 35.60 26.78 2.58
C TRP A 435 35.38 25.47 3.31
N ASP A 436 34.30 25.37 4.10
CA ASP A 436 33.89 24.23 4.96
C ASP A 436 33.93 22.83 4.30
N GLN A 437 34.32 22.71 3.03
CA GLN A 437 34.42 21.47 2.27
C GLN A 437 35.69 21.29 1.41
N ILE A 438 36.64 22.24 1.39
CA ILE A 438 37.89 22.04 0.65
C ILE A 438 38.86 21.28 1.55
N GLN A 439 38.62 19.98 1.73
CA GLN A 439 39.59 19.08 2.37
C GLN A 439 40.78 18.73 1.47
N LYS A 440 40.78 19.18 0.19
CA LYS A 440 41.87 19.00 -0.75
C LYS A 440 42.04 20.28 -1.57
N ASP A 441 43.21 20.90 -1.50
CA ASP A 441 43.64 22.11 -2.23
C ASP A 441 43.61 22.00 -3.77
N ILE A 442 42.97 20.98 -4.34
CA ILE A 442 42.89 20.78 -5.80
C ILE A 442 41.45 20.42 -6.15
N MET A 443 40.69 21.44 -6.53
CA MET A 443 39.40 21.27 -7.18
C MET A 443 39.63 21.16 -8.69
N SER A 444 39.03 20.16 -9.34
CA SER A 444 39.06 20.11 -10.80
C SER A 444 38.19 21.24 -11.38
N VAL A 445 38.52 21.74 -12.58
CA VAL A 445 37.72 22.77 -13.26
C VAL A 445 36.25 22.36 -13.39
N PRO A 446 35.89 21.11 -13.74
CA PRO A 446 34.49 20.69 -13.76
C PRO A 446 33.81 20.80 -12.39
N GLN A 447 34.46 20.35 -11.31
CA GLN A 447 33.91 20.45 -9.95
C GLN A 447 33.79 21.90 -9.47
N PHE A 448 34.64 22.79 -9.97
CA PHE A 448 34.54 24.23 -9.71
C PHE A 448 33.37 24.86 -10.46
N LEU A 449 33.10 24.43 -11.70
CA LEU A 449 31.97 24.94 -12.49
C LEU A 449 30.61 24.39 -12.03
N GLU A 450 30.59 23.25 -11.34
CA GLU A 450 29.38 22.68 -10.72
C GLU A 450 28.99 23.32 -9.38
N ARG A 451 29.90 24.08 -8.76
CA ARG A 451 29.72 24.74 -7.45
C ARG A 451 29.56 26.25 -7.63
#